data_AF-A0A715WE19-F1
#
_entry.id   AF-A0A715WE19-F1
#
_cell.length_a   1.000
_cell.length_b   1.000
_cell.length_c   1.000
_cell.angle_alpha   90.00
_cell.angle_beta   90.00
_cell.angle_gamma   90.00
#
_symmetry.space_group_name_H-M   'P 1'
#
loop_
_entity.id
_entity.type
_entity.pdbx_description
1 polymer ?
#
loop_
_entity_poly.entity_id
_entity_poly.type
_entity_poly.pdbx_seq_one_letter_code
_entity_poly.pdbx_strand_id
1 'polypeptide(L)'
;AAWLVGKLITPSGTLPFLLPIHQTDDGELFIDTCLTTTAEASIVFGFARSYFMVYAPLPAALVEWLREILPGKTTAELYMAIGCQKHAKTESYREYLVYLQGCNEQFIEAPGIRGMVMLVFTLPGFDRVFKVIKDKFAPQKEMSAAHVRACYQLVKEHDRVGRMADTQEFENFVLEKRHISPALMALLL
;
A
#
# COMPACT_ATOMS: atom_id res chain seq x y z
N ALA A 1 -19.17 -0.28 8.08
CA ALA A 1 -18.79 0.06 9.46
C ALA A 1 -18.36 1.53 9.51
N ALA A 2 -18.72 2.24 10.58
CA ALA A 2 -18.16 3.54 10.92
C ALA A 2 -17.15 3.33 12.07
N TRP A 3 -15.95 3.89 11.97
CA TRP A 3 -14.90 3.64 12.96
C TRP A 3 -14.68 4.86 13.84
N LEU A 4 -14.75 4.66 15.16
CA LEU A 4 -14.20 5.61 16.12
C LEU A 4 -12.73 5.27 16.35
N VAL A 5 -11.87 6.28 16.20
CA VAL A 5 -10.42 6.16 16.32
C VAL A 5 -9.95 7.10 17.42
N GLY A 6 -9.35 6.53 18.47
CA GLY A 6 -8.85 7.27 19.61
C GLY A 6 -7.47 6.79 20.06
N LYS A 7 -6.95 7.51 21.06
CA LYS A 7 -5.73 7.17 21.80
C LYS A 7 -6.13 6.80 23.22
N LEU A 8 -5.77 5.59 23.65
CA LEU A 8 -5.86 5.17 25.05
C LEU A 8 -4.56 5.56 25.75
N ILE A 9 -4.62 6.60 26.59
CA ILE A 9 -3.46 7.08 27.35
C ILE A 9 -3.46 6.37 28.70
N THR A 10 -2.40 5.62 28.96
CA THR A 10 -2.17 4.89 30.21
C THR A 10 -0.92 5.43 30.91
N PRO A 11 -0.70 5.13 32.20
CA PRO A 11 0.57 5.45 32.86
C PRO A 11 1.80 4.84 32.16
N SER A 12 1.62 3.71 31.46
CA SER A 12 2.66 3.02 30.70
C SER A 12 2.93 3.58 29.30
N GLY A 13 2.07 4.48 28.79
CA GLY A 13 2.19 5.06 27.46
C GLY A 13 0.87 5.13 26.68
N THR A 14 0.98 5.51 25.42
CA THR A 14 -0.16 5.68 24.49
C THR A 14 -0.38 4.41 23.68
N LEU A 15 -1.62 3.93 23.66
CA LEU A 15 -2.07 2.78 22.88
C LEU A 15 -3.17 3.21 21.88
N PRO A 16 -3.38 2.44 20.79
CA PRO A 16 -4.57 2.60 19.97
C PRO A 16 -5.85 2.35 20.77
N PHE A 17 -6.95 2.98 20.36
CA PHE A 17 -8.29 2.68 20.85
C PHE A 17 -9.28 2.76 19.69
N LEU A 18 -9.64 1.62 19.13
CA LEU A 18 -10.47 1.54 17.92
C LEU A 18 -11.78 0.82 18.22
N LEU A 19 -12.90 1.47 17.92
CA LEU A 19 -14.24 0.91 18.07
C LEU A 19 -14.94 0.89 16.70
N PRO A 20 -15.07 -0.27 16.05
CA PRO A 20 -15.91 -0.42 14.87
C PRO A 20 -17.39 -0.39 15.28
N ILE A 21 -18.11 0.61 14.77
CA ILE A 21 -19.56 0.73 14.89
C ILE A 21 -20.19 0.08 13.65
N HIS A 22 -21.05 -0.89 13.93
CA HIS A 22 -21.83 -1.63 12.95
C HIS A 22 -23.31 -1.34 13.12
N GLN A 23 -24.09 -1.80 12.16
CA GLN A 23 -25.53 -1.67 12.15
C GLN A 23 -26.14 -3.06 11.99
N THR A 24 -27.15 -3.39 12.79
CA THR A 24 -27.92 -4.63 12.62
C THR A 24 -28.79 -4.56 11.37
N ASP A 25 -29.36 -5.69 10.95
CA ASP A 25 -30.29 -5.73 9.81
C ASP A 25 -31.54 -4.87 10.05
N ASP A 26 -31.94 -4.70 11.33
CA ASP A 26 -33.05 -3.85 11.76
C ASP A 26 -32.67 -2.35 11.88
N GLY A 27 -31.41 -2.00 11.62
CA GLY A 27 -30.95 -0.62 11.60
C GLY A 27 -30.41 -0.09 12.94
N GLU A 28 -30.29 -0.92 13.96
CA GLU A 28 -29.78 -0.53 15.28
C GLU A 28 -28.24 -0.47 15.31
N LEU A 29 -27.68 0.50 16.02
CA LEU A 29 -26.23 0.67 16.12
C LEU A 29 -25.64 -0.16 17.27
N PHE A 30 -24.51 -0.81 17.01
CA PHE A 30 -23.74 -1.50 18.04
C PHE A 30 -22.24 -1.37 17.81
N ILE A 31 -21.46 -1.49 18.88
CA ILE A 31 -20.00 -1.58 18.82
C ILE A 31 -19.62 -3.06 18.82
N ASP A 32 -18.95 -3.50 17.76
CA ASP A 32 -18.62 -4.92 17.57
C ASP A 32 -17.48 -5.39 18.48
N THR A 33 -16.46 -4.55 18.67
CA THR A 33 -15.29 -4.87 19.49
C THR A 33 -14.54 -3.63 19.97
N CYS A 34 -13.48 -3.82 20.76
CA CYS A 34 -12.54 -2.79 21.18
C CYS A 34 -11.10 -3.27 20.93
N LEU A 35 -10.41 -2.63 19.99
CA LEU A 35 -9.03 -2.98 19.63
C LEU A 35 -8.07 -1.99 20.29
N THR A 36 -7.09 -2.50 21.03
CA THR A 36 -6.16 -1.68 21.82
C THR A 36 -4.69 -1.98 21.55
N THR A 37 -4.39 -2.84 20.57
CA THR A 37 -3.01 -3.15 20.19
C THR A 37 -2.59 -2.46 18.90
N THR A 38 -1.31 -2.14 18.78
CA THR A 38 -0.71 -1.58 17.56
C THR A 38 -0.74 -2.58 16.40
N ALA A 39 -0.67 -3.88 16.68
CA ALA A 39 -0.78 -4.93 15.67
C ALA A 39 -2.18 -4.94 15.02
N GLU A 40 -3.24 -4.90 15.83
CA GLU A 40 -4.62 -4.81 15.33
C GLU A 40 -4.85 -3.51 14.56
N ALA A 41 -4.40 -2.37 15.11
CA ALA A 41 -4.50 -1.08 14.43
C ALA A 41 -3.79 -1.10 13.08
N SER A 42 -2.59 -1.68 12.98
CA SER A 42 -1.86 -1.79 11.72
C SER A 42 -2.63 -2.57 10.66
N ILE A 43 -3.38 -3.62 11.05
CA ILE A 43 -4.24 -4.44 10.18
C ILE A 43 -5.50 -3.68 9.76
N VAL A 44 -6.14 -2.95 10.68
CA VAL A 44 -7.32 -2.12 10.38
C VAL A 44 -6.97 -1.03 9.35
N PHE A 45 -5.81 -0.41 9.49
CA PHE A 45 -5.27 0.58 8.55
C PHE A 45 -4.33 -0.07 7.50
N GLY A 46 -4.55 -1.35 7.19
CA GLY A 46 -3.67 -2.13 6.30
C GLY A 46 -3.80 -1.74 4.83
N PHE A 47 -2.69 -1.83 4.07
CA PHE A 47 -2.63 -1.47 2.64
C PHE A 47 -3.54 -2.31 1.73
N ALA A 48 -4.00 -3.47 2.21
CA ALA A 48 -4.91 -4.35 1.48
C ALA A 48 -6.40 -4.01 1.67
N ARG A 49 -6.73 -3.01 2.49
CA ARG A 49 -8.10 -2.54 2.75
C ARG A 49 -8.39 -1.29 1.96
N SER A 50 -9.66 -1.06 1.65
CA SER A 50 -10.15 0.21 1.08
C SER A 50 -9.78 1.39 1.98
N TYR A 51 -9.61 2.58 1.39
CA TYR A 51 -9.26 3.77 2.17
C TYR A 51 -10.39 4.15 3.12
N PHE A 52 -10.04 4.73 4.27
CA PHE A 52 -11.04 5.36 5.11
C PHE A 52 -11.55 6.63 4.44
N MET A 53 -12.87 6.82 4.53
CA MET A 53 -13.51 8.11 4.27
C MET A 53 -13.59 8.85 5.59
N VAL A 54 -12.70 9.84 5.77
CA VAL A 54 -12.63 10.67 6.97
C VAL A 54 -12.60 12.14 6.58
N TYR A 55 -13.42 12.95 7.25
CA TYR A 55 -13.40 14.39 7.05
C TYR A 55 -12.14 14.99 7.70
N ALA A 56 -11.18 15.40 6.88
CA ALA A 56 -9.89 15.93 7.33
C ALA A 56 -9.57 17.26 6.64
N PRO A 57 -9.99 18.42 7.20
CA PRO A 57 -9.69 19.74 6.64
C PRO A 57 -8.19 20.03 6.52
N LEU A 58 -7.40 19.47 7.44
CA LEU A 58 -5.94 19.56 7.45
C LEU A 58 -5.33 18.14 7.53
N PRO A 59 -5.19 17.44 6.38
CA PRO A 59 -4.77 16.03 6.35
C PRO A 59 -3.43 15.77 7.04
N ALA A 60 -2.47 16.70 6.93
CA ALA A 60 -1.16 16.58 7.55
C ALA A 60 -1.23 16.49 9.08
N ALA A 61 -2.12 17.26 9.72
CA ALA A 61 -2.31 17.21 11.17
C ALA A 61 -2.91 15.86 11.62
N LEU A 62 -3.85 15.32 10.84
CA LEU A 62 -4.40 13.99 11.10
C LEU A 62 -3.34 12.89 10.92
N VAL A 63 -2.53 12.97 9.87
CA VAL A 63 -1.41 12.04 9.64
C VAL A 63 -0.43 12.07 10.80
N GLU A 64 -0.04 13.25 11.27
CA GLU A 64 0.86 13.37 12.42
C GLU A 64 0.25 12.80 13.69
N TRP A 65 -1.03 13.07 13.94
CA TRP A 65 -1.74 12.49 15.07
C TRP A 65 -1.80 10.96 15.02
N LEU A 66 -1.99 10.36 13.83
CA LEU A 66 -2.05 8.91 13.64
C LEU A 66 -0.72 8.19 13.91
N ARG A 67 0.42 8.87 13.82
CA ARG A 67 1.75 8.24 13.98
C ARG A 67 1.93 7.51 15.31
N GLU A 68 1.40 8.07 16.40
CA GLU A 68 1.51 7.42 17.72
C GLU A 68 0.77 6.08 17.79
N ILE A 69 -0.35 5.92 17.06
CA ILE A 69 -1.15 4.69 17.08
C ILE A 69 -0.80 3.75 15.92
N LEU A 70 -0.08 4.24 14.90
CA LEU A 70 0.37 3.49 13.73
C LEU A 70 1.90 3.67 13.51
N PRO A 71 2.75 3.34 14.51
CA PRO A 71 4.18 3.68 14.48
C PRO A 71 4.97 2.97 13.37
N GLY A 72 4.46 1.85 12.86
CA GLY A 72 5.09 1.08 11.79
C GLY A 72 4.77 1.56 10.37
N LYS A 73 3.89 2.56 10.20
CA LYS A 73 3.49 3.04 8.87
C LYS A 73 4.31 4.26 8.46
N THR A 74 4.76 4.24 7.22
CA THR A 74 5.41 5.38 6.56
C THR A 74 4.44 6.54 6.35
N THR A 75 4.97 7.72 6.03
CA THR A 75 4.14 8.90 5.74
C THR A 75 3.22 8.65 4.55
N ALA A 76 3.73 7.99 3.50
CA ALA A 76 2.92 7.66 2.34
C ALA A 76 1.77 6.69 2.68
N GLU A 77 2.03 5.66 3.49
CA GLU A 77 1.00 4.71 3.92
C GLU A 77 -0.09 5.38 4.77
N LEU A 78 0.28 6.33 5.64
CA LEU A 78 -0.69 7.08 6.45
C LEU A 78 -1.60 7.95 5.57
N TYR A 79 -1.04 8.66 4.57
CA TYR A 79 -1.85 9.40 3.60
C TYR A 79 -2.76 8.49 2.78
N MET A 80 -2.29 7.29 2.43
CA MET A 80 -3.10 6.30 1.72
C MET A 80 -4.29 5.86 2.56
N ALA A 81 -4.07 5.60 3.85
CA ALA A 81 -5.11 5.11 4.75
C ALA A 81 -6.28 6.10 4.91
N ILE A 82 -6.02 7.42 4.83
CA ILE A 82 -7.05 8.48 4.89
C ILE A 82 -7.58 8.91 3.51
N GLY A 83 -7.25 8.18 2.44
CA GLY A 83 -7.80 8.40 1.10
C GLY A 83 -7.05 9.41 0.23
N CYS A 84 -5.94 9.99 0.71
CA CYS A 84 -5.11 10.94 -0.06
C CYS A 84 -4.16 10.22 -1.05
N GLN A 85 -4.68 9.27 -1.84
CA GLN A 85 -3.88 8.33 -2.64
C GLN A 85 -2.89 8.99 -3.63
N LYS A 86 -3.26 10.13 -4.22
CA LYS A 86 -2.39 10.84 -5.18
C LYS A 86 -1.23 11.55 -4.46
N HIS A 87 -1.48 12.08 -3.27
CA HIS A 87 -0.43 12.65 -2.44
C HIS A 87 0.47 11.55 -1.86
N ALA A 88 -0.11 10.43 -1.44
CA ALA A 88 0.63 9.23 -1.03
C ALA A 88 1.60 8.77 -2.12
N LYS A 89 1.23 8.82 -3.42
CA LYS A 89 2.16 8.52 -4.53
C LYS A 89 3.38 9.46 -4.56
N THR A 90 3.20 10.74 -4.23
CA THR A 90 4.30 11.71 -4.16
C THR A 90 5.25 11.38 -3.01
N GLU A 91 4.71 11.10 -1.82
CA GLU A 91 5.51 10.70 -0.66
C GLU A 91 6.17 9.33 -0.87
N SER A 92 5.47 8.37 -1.46
CA SER A 92 6.02 7.06 -1.81
C SER A 92 7.23 7.18 -2.73
N TYR A 93 7.18 8.09 -3.70
CA TYR A 93 8.32 8.34 -4.59
C TYR A 93 9.48 9.00 -3.85
N ARG A 94 9.22 9.94 -2.93
CA ARG A 94 10.26 10.54 -2.08
C ARG A 94 10.93 9.52 -1.17
N GLU A 95 10.14 8.68 -0.51
CA GLU A 95 10.64 7.57 0.32
C GLU A 95 11.51 6.61 -0.48
N TYR A 96 11.09 6.25 -1.70
CA TYR A 96 11.90 5.47 -2.64
C TYR A 96 13.25 6.13 -2.96
N LEU A 97 13.25 7.44 -3.25
CA LEU A 97 14.50 8.16 -3.53
C LEU A 97 15.43 8.19 -2.31
N VAL A 98 14.87 8.35 -1.10
CA VAL A 98 15.62 8.29 0.16
C VAL A 98 16.23 6.89 0.37
N TYR A 99 15.49 5.83 0.06
CA TYR A 99 16.02 4.47 0.10
C TYR A 99 17.16 4.29 -0.90
N LEU A 100 16.94 4.70 -2.15
CA LEU A 100 17.88 4.51 -3.25
C LEU A 100 19.23 5.19 -3.00
N GLN A 101 19.24 6.40 -2.42
CA GLN A 101 20.50 7.10 -2.08
C GLN A 101 21.26 6.45 -0.91
N GLY A 102 20.56 5.74 -0.02
CA GLY A 102 21.12 5.18 1.21
C GLY A 102 21.60 3.73 1.06
N CYS A 103 21.19 3.04 0.00
CA CYS A 103 21.54 1.66 -0.26
C CYS A 103 22.65 1.53 -1.32
N ASN A 104 23.47 0.49 -1.21
CA ASN A 104 24.43 0.07 -2.24
C ASN A 104 23.93 -1.19 -2.96
N GLU A 105 22.62 -1.31 -3.12
CA GLU A 105 21.98 -2.47 -3.72
C GLU A 105 21.66 -2.23 -5.20
N GLN A 106 21.41 -3.30 -5.94
CA GLN A 106 20.93 -3.24 -7.31
C GLN A 106 19.53 -3.84 -7.42
N PHE A 107 18.75 -3.35 -8.37
CA PHE A 107 17.47 -3.95 -8.72
C PHE A 107 17.67 -5.37 -9.22
N ILE A 108 16.89 -6.28 -8.65
CA ILE A 108 16.87 -7.71 -8.96
C ILE A 108 15.45 -8.15 -9.31
N GLU A 109 15.32 -9.26 -10.04
CA GLU A 109 14.03 -9.93 -10.17
C GLU A 109 13.49 -10.27 -8.78
N ALA A 110 12.21 -10.02 -8.55
CA ALA A 110 11.61 -10.28 -7.25
C ALA A 110 11.62 -11.80 -6.97
N PRO A 111 11.96 -12.24 -5.75
CA PRO A 111 12.01 -13.65 -5.41
C PRO A 111 10.62 -14.29 -5.54
N GLY A 112 10.56 -15.51 -6.05
CA GLY A 112 9.33 -16.28 -6.24
C GLY A 112 9.20 -16.89 -7.63
N ILE A 113 7.98 -17.29 -7.99
CA ILE A 113 7.70 -17.87 -9.31
C ILE A 113 7.55 -16.76 -10.34
N ARG A 114 8.34 -16.85 -11.41
CA ARG A 114 8.29 -15.90 -12.52
C ARG A 114 6.89 -15.84 -13.14
N GLY A 115 6.35 -14.63 -13.22
CA GLY A 115 5.03 -14.39 -13.80
C GLY A 115 4.98 -14.62 -15.31
N MET A 116 3.85 -15.13 -15.81
CA MET A 116 3.61 -15.30 -17.26
C MET A 116 3.16 -14.01 -17.97
N VAL A 117 2.71 -13.01 -17.20
CA VAL A 117 2.10 -11.77 -17.71
C VAL A 117 2.85 -10.52 -17.24
N MET A 118 3.39 -10.56 -16.01
CA MET A 118 4.15 -9.46 -15.42
C MET A 118 5.63 -9.84 -15.31
N LEU A 119 6.52 -8.85 -15.50
CA LEU A 119 7.88 -8.86 -15.00
C LEU A 119 7.89 -8.08 -13.68
N VAL A 120 8.44 -8.68 -12.62
CA VAL A 120 8.41 -8.11 -11.27
C VAL A 120 9.83 -8.00 -10.73
N PHE A 121 10.20 -6.84 -10.21
CA PHE A 121 11.53 -6.56 -9.68
C PHE A 121 11.49 -5.70 -8.42
N THR A 122 12.56 -5.69 -7.65
CA THR A 122 12.68 -4.94 -6.38
C THR A 122 14.13 -4.61 -6.06
N LEU A 123 14.36 -3.78 -5.05
CA LEU A 123 15.62 -3.75 -4.31
C LEU A 123 15.54 -4.72 -3.12
N PRO A 124 16.63 -5.43 -2.75
CA PRO A 124 16.64 -6.46 -1.71
C PRO A 124 16.02 -6.06 -0.37
N GLY A 125 16.35 -4.86 0.15
CA GLY A 125 15.80 -4.37 1.42
C GLY A 125 14.58 -3.46 1.29
N PHE A 126 14.05 -3.26 0.08
CA PHE A 126 12.91 -2.36 -0.15
C PHE A 126 11.57 -3.08 0.03
N ASP A 127 10.61 -2.38 0.62
CA ASP A 127 9.32 -2.92 1.06
C ASP A 127 8.27 -3.03 -0.06
N ARG A 128 8.62 -2.64 -1.29
CA ARG A 128 7.72 -2.55 -2.45
C ARG A 128 8.33 -3.22 -3.67
N VAL A 129 7.47 -3.83 -4.48
CA VAL A 129 7.84 -4.41 -5.78
C VAL A 129 7.35 -3.55 -6.94
N PHE A 130 8.13 -3.52 -8.01
CA PHE A 130 7.78 -2.91 -9.28
C PHE A 130 7.23 -3.98 -10.22
N LYS A 131 6.12 -3.69 -10.90
CA LYS A 131 5.50 -4.62 -11.84
C LYS A 131 5.32 -3.94 -13.19
N VAL A 132 5.89 -4.52 -14.23
CA VAL A 132 5.69 -4.09 -15.61
C VAL A 132 4.99 -5.19 -16.39
N ILE A 133 4.01 -4.81 -17.22
CA ILE A 133 3.30 -5.74 -18.10
C ILE A 133 4.28 -6.14 -19.20
N LYS A 134 4.46 -7.44 -19.45
CA LYS A 134 5.36 -7.93 -20.50
C LYS A 134 4.82 -7.57 -21.89
N ASP A 135 5.70 -7.33 -22.84
CA ASP A 135 5.32 -7.06 -24.24
C ASP A 135 4.62 -8.27 -24.88
N LYS A 136 5.09 -9.48 -24.55
CA LYS A 136 4.51 -10.75 -25.01
C LYS A 136 4.25 -11.68 -23.85
N PHE A 137 3.03 -12.19 -23.76
CA PHE A 137 2.62 -13.15 -22.74
C PHE A 137 2.98 -14.58 -23.12
N ALA A 138 2.97 -15.47 -22.13
CA ALA A 138 3.13 -16.90 -22.38
C ALA A 138 2.04 -17.40 -23.37
N PRO A 139 2.34 -18.35 -24.28
CA PRO A 139 1.42 -18.78 -25.34
C PRO A 139 0.03 -19.18 -24.86
N GLN A 140 -0.07 -19.77 -23.67
CA GLN A 140 -1.30 -20.20 -23.02
C GLN A 140 -2.14 -19.05 -22.40
N LYS A 141 -1.68 -17.80 -22.46
CA LYS A 141 -2.39 -16.62 -21.92
C LYS A 141 -2.98 -15.80 -23.05
N GLU A 142 -4.22 -16.11 -23.40
CA GLU A 142 -5.02 -15.38 -24.38
C GLU A 142 -5.67 -14.14 -23.73
N MET A 143 -4.87 -13.10 -23.50
CA MET A 143 -5.36 -11.81 -23.01
C MET A 143 -4.50 -10.66 -23.53
N SER A 144 -5.04 -9.43 -23.48
CA SER A 144 -4.32 -8.23 -23.91
C SER A 144 -3.71 -7.46 -22.73
N ALA A 145 -2.69 -6.65 -22.99
CA ALA A 145 -2.15 -5.72 -22.00
C ALA A 145 -3.22 -4.74 -21.48
N ALA A 146 -4.16 -4.33 -22.34
CA ALA A 146 -5.30 -3.50 -21.95
C ALA A 146 -6.22 -4.20 -20.95
N HIS A 147 -6.48 -5.49 -21.13
CA HIS A 147 -7.24 -6.29 -20.16
C HIS A 147 -6.54 -6.33 -18.80
N VAL A 148 -5.21 -6.55 -18.79
CA VAL A 148 -4.43 -6.52 -17.54
C VAL A 148 -4.55 -5.16 -16.85
N ARG A 149 -4.36 -4.04 -17.58
CA ARG A 149 -4.52 -2.69 -17.03
C ARG A 149 -5.92 -2.46 -16.46
N ALA A 150 -6.96 -2.92 -17.15
CA ALA A 150 -8.34 -2.85 -16.66
C ALA A 150 -8.54 -3.64 -15.36
N CYS A 151 -7.94 -4.82 -15.21
CA CYS A 151 -7.98 -5.58 -13.96
C CYS A 151 -7.30 -4.84 -12.80
N TYR A 152 -6.15 -4.19 -13.03
CA TYR A 152 -5.50 -3.37 -12.01
C TYR A 152 -6.38 -2.18 -11.60
N GLN A 153 -7.02 -1.51 -12.56
CA GLN A 153 -7.94 -0.41 -12.29
C GLN A 153 -9.18 -0.88 -11.52
N LEU A 154 -9.75 -2.03 -11.90
CA LEU A 154 -10.89 -2.63 -11.20
C LEU A 154 -10.54 -2.88 -9.73
N VAL A 155 -9.40 -3.51 -9.45
CA VAL A 155 -8.96 -3.77 -8.07
C VAL A 155 -8.72 -2.47 -7.29
N LYS A 156 -8.25 -1.41 -7.96
CA LYS A 156 -8.00 -0.10 -7.34
C LYS A 156 -9.29 0.59 -6.88
N GLU A 157 -10.37 0.41 -7.63
CA GLU A 157 -11.68 1.05 -7.37
C GLU A 157 -12.64 0.16 -6.56
N HIS A 158 -12.37 -1.15 -6.49
CA HIS A 158 -13.19 -2.10 -5.76
C HIS A 158 -12.86 -2.12 -4.26
N ASP A 159 -13.83 -2.56 -3.45
CA ASP A 159 -13.52 -2.90 -2.06
C ASP A 159 -12.51 -4.05 -2.00
N ARG A 160 -11.32 -3.77 -1.49
CA ARG A 160 -10.23 -4.74 -1.45
C ARG A 160 -10.35 -5.74 -0.31
N VAL A 161 -11.25 -5.50 0.64
CA VAL A 161 -11.60 -6.40 1.76
C VAL A 161 -10.42 -6.97 2.56
N GLY A 162 -9.23 -6.34 2.51
CA GLY A 162 -8.02 -6.85 3.16
C GLY A 162 -7.34 -8.00 2.42
N ARG A 163 -7.73 -8.29 1.17
CA ARG A 163 -7.27 -9.46 0.39
C ARG A 163 -6.58 -9.11 -0.92
N MET A 164 -6.71 -7.86 -1.37
CA MET A 164 -6.05 -7.37 -2.57
C MET A 164 -5.16 -6.20 -2.20
N ALA A 165 -3.88 -6.26 -2.58
CA ALA A 165 -2.93 -5.18 -2.33
C ALA A 165 -3.31 -3.93 -3.12
N ASP A 166 -3.12 -2.74 -2.52
CA ASP A 166 -3.16 -1.50 -3.28
C ASP A 166 -2.02 -1.44 -4.32
N THR A 167 -2.25 -0.68 -5.39
CA THR A 167 -1.28 -0.45 -6.46
C THR A 167 -1.19 1.03 -6.82
N GLN A 168 0.01 1.49 -7.20
CA GLN A 168 0.23 2.85 -7.70
C GLN A 168 0.76 2.75 -9.13
N GLU A 169 -0.01 3.22 -10.10
CA GLU A 169 0.44 3.28 -11.50
C GLU A 169 1.44 4.43 -11.67
N PHE A 170 2.57 4.16 -12.34
CA PHE A 170 3.56 5.15 -12.78
C PHE A 170 3.77 5.03 -14.29
N GLU A 171 4.07 6.16 -14.92
CA GLU A 171 4.40 6.25 -16.35
C GLU A 171 5.79 6.86 -16.48
N ASN A 172 6.57 6.40 -17.46
CA ASN A 172 7.92 6.88 -17.73
C ASN A 172 8.83 6.91 -16.49
N PHE A 173 8.80 5.83 -15.70
CA PHE A 173 9.62 5.71 -14.49
C PHE A 173 11.11 5.63 -14.85
N VAL A 174 11.92 6.50 -14.25
CA VAL A 174 13.35 6.61 -14.57
C VAL A 174 14.17 5.70 -13.67
N LEU A 175 15.04 4.91 -14.28
CA LEU A 175 16.01 4.06 -13.59
C LEU A 175 17.42 4.34 -14.11
N GLU A 176 18.35 4.57 -13.19
CA GLU A 176 19.78 4.68 -13.51
C GLU A 176 20.34 3.30 -13.87
N LYS A 177 20.98 3.16 -15.04
CA LYS A 177 21.50 1.86 -15.51
C LYS A 177 22.43 1.20 -14.50
N ARG A 178 23.22 1.98 -13.77
CA ARG A 178 24.16 1.49 -12.72
C ARG A 178 23.45 0.78 -11.55
N HIS A 179 22.17 1.10 -11.31
CA HIS A 179 21.38 0.47 -10.25
C HIS A 179 20.70 -0.82 -10.69
N ILE A 180 20.76 -1.20 -11.98
CA ILE A 180 20.07 -2.39 -12.48
C ILE A 180 21.09 -3.54 -12.55
N SER A 181 20.80 -4.66 -11.89
CA SER A 181 21.67 -5.83 -12.00
C SER A 181 21.75 -6.32 -13.46
N PRO A 182 22.89 -6.86 -13.92
CA PRO A 182 23.01 -7.37 -15.29
C PRO A 182 21.94 -8.41 -15.64
N ALA A 183 21.58 -9.28 -14.68
CA ALA A 183 20.54 -10.28 -14.84
C ALA A 183 19.15 -9.66 -15.07
N LEU A 184 18.79 -8.61 -14.32
CA LEU A 184 17.52 -7.92 -14.51
C LEU A 184 17.52 -7.10 -15.80
N MET A 185 18.62 -6.44 -16.15
CA MET A 185 18.74 -5.71 -17.41
C MET A 185 18.49 -6.62 -18.62
N ALA A 186 19.05 -7.83 -18.62
CA ALA A 186 18.81 -8.82 -19.68
C ALA A 186 17.35 -9.32 -19.75
N LEU A 187 16.58 -9.18 -18.67
CA LEU A 187 15.15 -9.54 -18.63
C LEU A 187 14.24 -8.37 -19.06
N LEU A 188 14.71 -7.13 -18.90
CA LEU A 188 13.98 -5.91 -19.26
C LEU A 188 14.09 -5.54 -20.74
N LEU A 189 15.16 -5.98 -21.41
CA LEU A 189 15.41 -5.80 -22.85
C LEU A 189 14.84 -6.96 -23.67
#